data_AF-A0A7W0MYP4-F1
#
_entry.id   AF-A0A7W0MYP4-F1
#
_cell.length_a   1.000
_cell.length_b   1.000
_cell.length_c   1.000
_cell.angle_alpha   90.00
_cell.angle_beta   90.00
_cell.angle_gamma   90.00
#
_symmetry.space_group_name_H-M   'P 1'
#
loop_
_entity.id
_entity.type
_entity.pdbx_description
1 polymer ?
#
loop_
_entity_poly.entity_id
_entity_poly.type
_entity_poly.pdbx_seq_one_letter_code
_entity_poly.pdbx_strand_id
1 'polypeptide(L)' 'MARLYLHCVLCSRKQAEGLLSGAAWEALALPAGVTVEHPAVHRSTVRACPGCVAQHHRNWHAAALATLGVAGVALL' A
#
# COMPACT_ATOMS: atom_id res chain seq x y z
N MET A 1 -1.70 -21.91 -11.15
CA MET A 1 -2.56 -21.06 -10.29
C MET A 1 -1.77 -19.84 -9.87
N ALA A 2 -2.18 -18.65 -10.31
CA ALA A 2 -1.51 -17.41 -9.91
C ALA A 2 -1.75 -17.21 -8.40
N ARG A 3 -0.68 -17.30 -7.59
CA ARG A 3 -0.77 -17.00 -6.16
C ARG A 3 -0.93 -15.49 -6.05
N LEU A 4 -2.08 -15.06 -5.55
CA LEU A 4 -2.29 -13.68 -5.18
C LEU A 4 -1.46 -13.40 -3.92
N TYR A 5 -0.75 -12.28 -3.93
CA TYR A 5 0.12 -11.88 -2.84
C TYR A 5 -0.15 -10.44 -2.46
N LEU A 6 -0.24 -10.20 -1.16
CA LEU A 6 -0.22 -8.87 -0.58
C LEU A 6 1.22 -8.40 -0.51
N HIS A 7 1.46 -7.18 -0.97
CA HIS A 7 2.76 -6.52 -0.93
C HIS A 7 2.67 -5.26 -0.09
N CYS A 8 3.57 -5.12 0.89
CA CYS A 8 3.62 -3.92 1.72
C CYS A 8 4.33 -2.82 0.94
N VAL A 9 3.69 -1.66 0.81
CA VAL A 9 4.30 -0.50 0.14
C VAL A 9 5.56 0.00 0.85
N LEU A 10 5.66 -0.15 2.18
CA LEU A 10 6.75 0.44 2.98
C LEU A 10 7.98 -0.47 3.12
N CYS A 11 7.79 -1.78 3.24
CA CYS A 11 8.88 -2.72 3.52
C CYS A 11 8.97 -3.87 2.51
N SER A 12 8.16 -3.84 1.45
CA SER A 12 8.10 -4.89 0.42
C SER A 12 7.76 -6.29 0.94
N ARG A 13 7.31 -6.41 2.20
CA ARG A 13 6.84 -7.67 2.77
C ARG A 13 5.78 -8.29 1.87
N LYS A 14 5.96 -9.56 1.55
CA LYS A 14 5.06 -10.36 0.73
C LYS A 14 4.33 -11.38 1.60
N GLN A 15 3.00 -11.46 1.48
CA GLN A 15 2.18 -12.43 2.19
C GLN A 15 1.19 -13.06 1.21
N ALA A 16 0.96 -14.37 1.32
CA ALA A 16 -0.07 -15.02 0.51
C ALA A 16 -1.44 -14.39 0.81
N GLU A 17 -2.12 -13.94 -0.23
CA GLU A 17 -3.45 -13.36 -0.13
C GLU A 17 -4.45 -14.50 0.16
N GLY A 18 -4.75 -14.66 1.45
CA GLY A 18 -5.84 -15.48 1.96
C GLY A 18 -6.87 -14.60 2.65
N LEU A 19 -8.10 -15.11 2.83
CA LEU A 19 -9.24 -14.40 3.42
C LEU A 19 -8.90 -13.65 4.73
N LEU A 20 -8.07 -14.27 5.59
CA LEU A 20 -7.66 -13.69 6.88
C LEU A 20 -6.45 -12.75 6.77
N SER A 21 -5.56 -12.99 5.80
CA SER A 21 -4.36 -12.19 5.59
C SER A 21 -4.70 -10.76 5.17
N GLY A 22 -5.73 -10.58 4.35
CA GLY A 22 -6.10 -9.27 3.81
C GLY A 22 -6.79 -8.33 4.81
N ALA A 23 -7.45 -8.88 5.83
CA ALA A 23 -8.20 -8.09 6.82
C ALA A 23 -7.29 -7.37 7.82
N ALA A 24 -6.09 -7.90 8.09
CA ALA A 24 -5.13 -7.29 9.00
C ALA A 24 -4.25 -6.22 8.33
N TRP A 25 -4.40 -6.01 7.02
CA TRP A 25 -3.61 -5.07 6.25
C TRP A 25 -4.43 -3.81 5.98
N GLU A 26 -3.86 -2.67 6.33
CA GLU A 26 -4.48 -1.38 6.03
C GLU A 26 -4.38 -1.09 4.54
N ALA A 27 -5.41 -0.41 4.04
CA ALA A 27 -5.55 -0.02 2.65
C ALA A 27 -5.73 1.49 2.54
N LEU A 28 -5.02 2.10 1.59
CA LEU A 28 -5.13 3.52 1.29
C LEU A 28 -5.47 3.68 -0.20
N ALA A 29 -6.53 4.43 -0.49
CA ALA A 29 -6.84 4.83 -1.84
C ALA A 29 -5.83 5.89 -2.32
N LEU A 30 -5.31 5.71 -3.53
CA LEU A 30 -4.51 6.73 -4.19
C LEU A 30 -5.38 7.93 -4.61
N PRO A 31 -4.81 9.14 -4.69
CA PRO A 31 -5.52 10.30 -5.22
C PRO A 31 -6.03 10.05 -6.65
N ALA A 32 -7.14 10.67 -7.01
CA ALA A 32 -7.70 10.56 -8.36
C ALA A 32 -6.68 11.05 -9.40
N GLY A 33 -6.59 10.35 -10.54
CA GLY A 33 -5.65 10.68 -11.62
C GLY A 33 -4.22 10.15 -11.42
N VAL A 34 -3.89 9.63 -10.23
CA VAL A 34 -2.58 9.01 -9.97
C VAL A 34 -2.62 7.54 -10.35
N THR A 35 -1.78 7.17 -11.33
CA THR A 35 -1.51 5.77 -11.68
C THR A 35 -0.05 5.47 -11.40
N VAL A 36 0.23 4.49 -10.54
CA VAL A 36 1.58 4.05 -10.21
C VAL A 36 1.70 2.56 -10.49
N GLU A 37 2.68 2.17 -11.31
CA GLU A 37 3.08 0.77 -11.46
C GLU A 37 3.94 0.36 -10.26
N HIS A 38 3.31 -0.28 -9.27
CA HIS A 38 4.01 -0.83 -8.10
C HIS A 38 3.34 -2.13 -7.65
N PRO A 39 4.09 -3.16 -7.23
CA PRO A 39 3.51 -4.46 -6.82
C PRO A 39 2.56 -4.37 -5.61
N ALA A 40 2.70 -3.33 -4.79
CA ALA A 40 1.80 -3.04 -3.67
C ALA A 40 0.55 -2.23 -4.06
N VAL A 41 0.41 -1.81 -5.33
CA VAL A 41 -0.74 -1.08 -5.85
C VAL A 41 -1.66 -2.05 -6.58
N HIS A 42 -2.93 -2.09 -6.18
CA HIS A 42 -3.97 -2.85 -6.85
C HIS A 42 -5.22 -1.99 -7.04
N ARG A 43 -5.64 -1.75 -8.30
CA ARG A 43 -6.85 -0.95 -8.63
C ARG A 43 -6.90 0.39 -7.88
N SER A 44 -5.78 1.13 -7.90
CA SER A 44 -5.63 2.42 -7.20
C SER A 44 -5.67 2.36 -5.68
N THR A 45 -5.48 1.17 -5.09
CA THR A 45 -5.36 0.98 -3.65
C THR A 45 -3.98 0.47 -3.32
N VAL A 46 -3.34 1.06 -2.32
CA VAL A 46 -2.06 0.59 -1.77
C VAL A 46 -2.28 -0.09 -0.45
N ARG A 47 -1.47 -1.10 -0.14
CA ARG A 47 -1.57 -1.81 1.15
C ARG A 47 -0.29 -1.70 1.96
N ALA A 48 -0.47 -1.62 3.28
CA ALA A 48 0.63 -1.67 4.25
C ALA A 48 0.41 -2.82 5.23
N CYS A 49 1.50 -3.49 5.61
CA CYS A 49 1.44 -4.57 6.59
C CYS A 49 1.25 -3.99 8.00
N PRO A 50 0.63 -4.75 8.93
CA PRO A 50 0.31 -4.26 10.27
C PRO A 50 1.55 -3.82 11.06
N GLY A 51 2.72 -4.41 10.80
CA GLY A 51 3.97 -3.98 11.45
C GLY A 51 4.38 -2.56 11.06
N CYS A 52 4.33 -2.21 9.77
CA CYS A 52 4.64 -0.86 9.33
C CYS A 52 3.56 0.14 9.70
N VAL A 53 2.28 -0.27 9.69
CA VAL A 53 1.18 0.57 10.19
C VAL A 53 1.37 0.86 11.68
N ALA A 54 1.70 -0.14 12.49
CA ALA A 54 1.96 0.05 13.92
C ALA A 54 3.17 0.96 14.16
N GLN A 55 4.24 0.80 13.37
CA GLN A 55 5.45 1.62 13.49
C GLN A 55 5.24 3.09 13.08
N HIS A 56 4.48 3.33 12.01
CA HIS A 56 4.24 4.68 11.48
C HIS A 56 2.92 5.31 11.96
N HIS A 57 2.13 4.61 12.77
CA HIS A 57 0.83 5.01 13.30
C HIS A 57 -0.06 5.68 12.24
N ARG A 58 -0.36 6.98 12.34
CA ARG A 58 -1.20 7.71 11.37
C ARG A 58 -0.43 8.24 10.16
N ASN A 59 0.90 8.23 10.22
CA ASN A 59 1.77 8.81 9.18
C ASN A 59 2.17 7.80 8.11
N TRP A 60 1.72 6.54 8.21
CA TRP A 60 2.02 5.52 7.21
C TRP A 60 1.47 5.90 5.82
N HIS A 61 0.37 6.65 5.75
CA HIS A 61 -0.17 7.17 4.49
C HIS A 61 0.82 8.08 3.77
N ALA A 62 1.39 9.06 4.49
CA ALA A 62 2.37 9.99 3.95
C ALA A 62 3.65 9.24 3.53
N ALA A 63 4.10 8.29 4.35
CA ALA A 63 5.22 7.43 4.01
C ALA A 63 4.94 6.59 2.74
N ALA A 64 3.74 6.03 2.60
CA ALA A 64 3.35 5.24 1.44
C ALA A 64 3.33 6.09 0.16
N LEU A 65 2.75 7.30 0.23
CA LEU A 65 2.75 8.23 -0.90
C LEU A 65 4.16 8.70 -1.26
N ALA A 66 5.04 8.89 -0.26
CA ALA A 66 6.44 9.20 -0.49
C ALA A 66 7.19 8.04 -1.16
N THR A 67 6.98 6.80 -0.71
CA THR A 67 7.58 5.60 -1.33
C THR A 67 7.13 5.41 -2.77
N LEU A 68 5.88 5.76 -3.09
CA LEU A 68 5.35 5.69 -4.45
C LEU A 68 5.74 6.90 -5.33
N GLY A 69 6.46 7.89 -4.78
CA GLY A 69 6.81 9.13 -5.50
C GLY A 69 5.62 10.06 -5.75
N VAL A 70 4.48 9.83 -5.09
CA VAL A 70 3.22 10.58 -5.27
C VAL A 70 3.11 11.77 -4.33
N ALA A 71 4.01 11.91 -3.34
CA ALA A 71 3.96 12.98 -2.34
C ALA A 71 3.91 14.42 -2.90
N GLY A 72 4.21 14.62 -4.19
CA GLY A 72 4.12 15.91 -4.88
C GLY A 72 2.94 16.11 -5.83
N VAL A 73 2.08 15.10 -6.06
CA VAL A 73 1.01 15.16 -7.10
C VAL A 73 -0.30 15.78 -6.57
N ALA A 74 -0.39 16.08 -5.27
CA ALA A 74 -1.60 16.61 -4.65
C ALA A 74 -1.88 18.11 -4.91
N LEU A 75 -1.16 18.79 -5.81
CA LEU A 75 -1.24 20.24 -6.03
C LEU A 75 -1.11 20.60 -7.52
N LEU A 76 -2.02 20.13 -8.38
CA LEU A 76 -2.33 20.77 -9.66
C LEU A 76 -3.81 20.58 -10.01
#